data_AF-A0A5K0XJ17-F1
#
_entry.id   AF-A0A5K0XJ17-F1
#
_cell.length_a   1.000
_cell.length_b   1.000
_cell.length_c   1.000
_cell.angle_alpha   90.00
_cell.angle_beta   90.00
_cell.angle_gamma   90.00
#
_symmetry.space_group_name_H-M   'P 1'
#
loop_
_entity.id
_entity.type
_entity.pdbx_description
1 polymer ?
#
loop_
_entity_poly.entity_id
_entity_poly.type
_entity_poly.pdbx_seq_one_letter_code
_entity_poly.pdbx_strand_id
1 'polypeptide(L)' 'LEHLSFYLVELCQTAYEALKFKASLLCASSIYLARCTLRISPAWTTLLQKHTDYEEMEL' A
#
# COMPACT_ATOMS: atom_id res chain seq x y z
N LEU A 1 7.87 6.11 -6.87
CA LEU A 1 7.07 5.53 -5.79
C LEU A 1 5.70 6.19 -5.74
N GLU A 2 5.63 7.49 -5.48
CA GLU A 2 4.38 8.27 -5.35
C GLU A 2 3.42 8.11 -6.54
N HIS A 3 3.89 8.27 -7.78
CA HIS A 3 3.02 8.12 -8.96
C HIS A 3 2.41 6.72 -9.07
N LEU A 4 3.17 5.67 -8.77
CA LEU A 4 2.69 4.30 -8.84
C LEU A 4 1.72 4.00 -7.69
N SER A 5 2.02 4.47 -6.46
CA SER A 5 1.10 4.30 -5.34
C SER A 5 -0.22 5.06 -5.57
N PHE A 6 -0.19 6.28 -6.10
CA PHE A 6 -1.41 7.03 -6.43
C PHE A 6 -2.24 6.32 -7.49
N TYR A 7 -1.60 5.84 -8.56
CA TYR A 7 -2.26 5.03 -9.57
C TYR A 7 -2.93 3.78 -8.98
N LEU A 8 -2.25 3.07 -8.07
CA LEU A 8 -2.79 1.89 -7.39
C LEU A 8 -3.99 2.23 -6.49
N VAL A 9 -3.95 3.36 -5.78
CA VAL A 9 -5.09 3.83 -4.96
C VAL A 9 -6.29 4.17 -5.83
N GLU A 10 -6.10 4.90 -6.94
CA GLU A 10 -7.17 5.20 -7.88
C GLU A 10 -7.77 3.94 -8.49
N LEU A 11 -6.91 2.96 -8.84
CA LEU A 11 -7.36 1.65 -9.30
C LEU A 11 -8.22 0.94 -8.26
N CYS A 12 -7.80 0.94 -6.98
CA CYS A 12 -8.59 0.37 -5.89
C CYS A 12 -9.95 1.06 -5.74
N GLN A 13 -10.06 2.36 -5.92
CA GLN A 13 -11.35 3.05 -5.84
C GLN A 13 -12.34 2.61 -6.93
N THR A 14 -11.84 2.14 -8.09
CA THR A 14 -12.69 1.58 -9.15
C THR A 14 -13.08 0.12 -8.91
N ALA A 15 -12.42 -0.58 -7.99
CA ALA A 15 -12.70 -1.97 -7.65
C ALA A 15 -13.71 -2.04 -6.51
N TYR A 16 -14.91 -2.58 -6.78
CA TYR A 16 -15.99 -2.68 -5.79
C TYR A 16 -15.58 -3.49 -4.55
N GLU A 17 -14.69 -4.46 -4.72
CA GLU A 17 -14.14 -5.28 -3.65
C GLU A 17 -13.29 -4.48 -2.65
N ALA A 18 -12.63 -3.40 -3.13
CA ALA A 18 -11.77 -2.59 -2.29
C ALA A 18 -12.54 -1.71 -1.30
N LEU A 19 -13.82 -1.41 -1.58
CA LEU A 19 -14.71 -0.61 -0.72
C LEU A 19 -14.91 -1.22 0.68
N LYS A 20 -14.59 -2.51 0.85
CA LYS A 20 -14.70 -3.21 2.14
C LYS A 20 -13.54 -2.93 3.08
N PHE A 21 -12.42 -2.41 2.57
CA PHE A 21 -11.21 -2.17 3.35
C PHE A 21 -11.13 -0.72 3.84
N LYS A 22 -10.43 -0.51 4.96
CA LYS A 22 -10.15 0.84 5.46
C LYS A 22 -9.26 1.59 4.47
N ALA A 23 -9.53 2.88 4.28
CA ALA A 23 -8.70 3.72 3.41
C ALA A 23 -7.22 3.72 3.83
N SER A 24 -6.94 3.67 5.14
CA SER A 24 -5.57 3.55 5.67
C SER A 24 -4.86 2.29 5.18
N LEU A 25 -5.55 1.15 5.17
CA LEU A 25 -5.00 -0.12 4.70
C LEU A 25 -4.75 -0.09 3.19
N LEU A 26 -5.72 0.42 2.41
CA LEU A 26 -5.55 0.56 0.96
C LEU A 26 -4.33 1.43 0.61
N CYS A 27 -4.15 2.56 1.31
CA CYS A 27 -2.98 3.41 1.14
C CYS A 27 -1.69 2.67 1.50
N ALA A 28 -1.63 1.96 2.62
CA ALA A 28 -0.45 1.20 3.03
C ALA A 28 -0.11 0.08 2.03
N SER A 29 -1.09 -0.72 1.61
CA SER A 29 -0.91 -1.78 0.61
C SER A 29 -0.49 -1.23 -0.74
N SER A 30 -1.01 -0.07 -1.17
CA SER A 30 -0.59 0.57 -2.42
C SER A 30 0.89 0.99 -2.41
N ILE A 31 1.38 1.48 -1.25
CA ILE A 31 2.79 1.85 -1.08
C ILE A 31 3.64 0.59 -1.07
N TYR A 32 3.23 -0.44 -0.34
CA TYR A 32 3.93 -1.73 -0.30
C TYR A 32 4.04 -2.35 -1.70
N LEU A 33 2.92 -2.46 -2.42
CA LEU A 33 2.86 -2.99 -3.77
C LEU A 33 3.75 -2.17 -4.72
N ALA A 34 3.67 -0.84 -4.67
CA ALA A 34 4.52 0.02 -5.49
C ALA A 34 6.03 -0.19 -5.21
N ARG A 35 6.42 -0.40 -3.94
CA ARG A 35 7.81 -0.71 -3.56
C ARG A 35 8.24 -2.07 -4.08
N CYS A 36 7.38 -3.09 -3.98
CA CYS A 36 7.61 -4.41 -4.57
C CYS A 36 7.78 -4.35 -6.09
N THR A 37 6.89 -3.65 -6.80
CA THR A 37 6.96 -3.48 -8.26
C THR A 37 8.27 -2.79 -8.68
N LEU A 38 8.70 -1.79 -7.92
CA LEU A 38 9.95 -1.06 -8.16
C LEU A 38 11.20 -1.80 -7.65
N ARG A 39 11.05 -3.02 -7.12
CA ARG A 39 12.13 -3.85 -6.54
C ARG A 39 12.94 -3.12 -5.46
N ILE A 40 12.28 -2.28 -4.67
CA ILE A 40 12.89 -1.57 -3.55
C ILE A 40 12.96 -2.54 -2.36
N SER A 41 14.16 -2.80 -1.85
CA SER A 41 14.40 -3.68 -0.70
C SER A 41 14.91 -2.91 0.52
N PRO A 42 14.35 -3.14 1.72
CA PRO A 42 13.17 -3.98 1.98
C PRO A 42 11.87 -3.29 1.49
N ALA A 43 10.91 -4.10 1.04
CA ALA A 43 9.64 -3.60 0.54
C ALA A 43 8.80 -2.93 1.65
N TRP A 44 8.88 -3.44 2.89
CA TRP A 44 8.32 -2.81 4.07
C TRP A 44 9.41 -2.52 5.09
N THR A 45 9.47 -1.29 5.61
CA THR A 45 10.47 -0.86 6.59
C THR A 45 9.85 -0.71 7.97
N THR A 46 10.66 -0.82 9.02
CA THR A 46 10.22 -0.57 10.40
C THR A 46 9.69 0.86 10.61
N LEU A 47 10.15 1.82 9.81
CA LEU A 47 9.62 3.19 9.82
C LEU A 47 8.20 3.26 9.26
N LEU A 48 7.91 2.55 8.17
CA LEU A 48 6.57 2.48 7.58
C LEU A 48 5.61 1.76 8.53
N GLN A 49 6.03 0.65 9.13
CA GLN A 49 5.25 -0.04 10.16
C GLN A 49 4.92 0.88 11.34
N LYS A 50 5.87 1.67 11.84
CA LYS A 50 5.63 2.62 12.95
C LYS A 50 4.69 3.78 12.60
N HIS A 51 4.58 4.17 11.33
CA HIS A 51 3.73 5.29 10.91
C HIS A 51 2.33 4.86 10.47
N THR A 52 2.19 3.62 10.03
CA THR A 52 0.92 3.08 9.51
C THR A 52 0.27 2.08 10.46
N ASP A 53 1.02 1.59 11.45
CA ASP A 53 0.63 0.53 12.39
C ASP A 53 0.24 -0.80 11.70
N TYR A 54 0.68 -1.01 10.45
CA TYR A 54 0.44 -2.24 9.68
C TYR A 54 1.71 -3.08 9.50
N GLU A 55 1.57 -4.39 9.69
CA GLU A 55 2.60 -5.37 9.37
C GLU A 55 2.53 -5.82 7.90
N GLU A 56 3.65 -6.29 7.35
CA GLU A 56 3.69 -6.79 5.96
C GLU A 56 2.70 -7.95 5.70
N MET A 57 2.32 -8.70 6.74
CA MET A 57 1.34 -9.79 6.64
C MET A 57 -0.11 -9.29 6.50
N GLU A 58 -0.37 -8.03 6.85
CA GLU A 58 -1.69 -7.41 6.76
C GLU A 58 -1.92 -6.70 5.41
N LEU A 59 -0.85 -6.51 4.62
CA LEU A 59 -0.82 -5.71 3.39
C LEU A 59 -0.98 -6.52 2.11
#